data_AF-A0A2V8UQ04-F1
#
_entry.id   AF-A0A2V8UQ04-F1
#
_cell.length_a   1.000
_cell.length_b   1.000
_cell.length_c   1.000
_cell.angle_alpha   90.00
_cell.angle_beta   90.00
_cell.angle_gamma   90.00
#
_symmetry.space_group_name_H-M   'P 1'
#
loop_
_entity.id
_entity.type
_entity.pdbx_description
1 polymer ?
#
loop_
_entity_poly.entity_id
_entity_poly.type
_entity_poly.pdbx_seq_one_letter_code
_entity_poly.pdbx_strand_id
1 'polypeptide(L)'
;MRNRTVLKLFGIIAPIFTWIFSALFPGRKASVIASECRNKCNIMALVQNLQSYMDPEGKTTLQTIVEKCYALGNFPALWAVEGVGKDLAEWHIARNPNPQRILIDAQLDPYWDGAWLMLHAGLGLGFAKYYYDNLKSESAADVRAAVRNTVRLCRENSRPGYYGAAVESLGLVTRFMKNTKFCLRVHQILTEDAPESVGFYWRGMGRSAYFHPINFAPGFIRPARCINICEKQAPNPQLKEAMLSGVAWAQTIVNMTDPRVMEWVLENHDDYFSGSAGWFNGVISSVVMRYD
;
A
#
# COMPACT_ATOMS: atom_id res chain seq x y z
N MET A 1 14.39 -11.82 -8.15
CA MET A 1 14.20 -11.48 -9.57
C MET A 1 12.83 -11.89 -10.14
N ARG A 2 12.24 -13.04 -9.79
CA ARG A 2 10.97 -13.53 -10.39
C ARG A 2 9.73 -12.63 -10.17
N ASN A 3 9.62 -11.94 -9.04
CA ASN A 3 8.46 -11.07 -8.72
C ASN A 3 8.50 -9.67 -9.36
N ARG A 4 9.69 -9.13 -9.69
CA ARG A 4 9.81 -7.86 -10.45
C ARG A 4 9.21 -7.99 -11.86
N THR A 5 9.25 -9.18 -12.44
CA THR A 5 8.74 -9.46 -13.79
C THR A 5 7.22 -9.52 -13.84
N VAL A 6 6.55 -10.06 -12.80
CA VAL A 6 5.08 -10.19 -12.74
C VAL A 6 4.39 -8.84 -12.58
N LEU A 7 4.88 -7.96 -11.69
CA LEU A 7 4.32 -6.60 -11.56
C LEU A 7 4.59 -5.74 -12.80
N LYS A 8 5.77 -5.86 -13.42
CA LYS A 8 6.08 -5.18 -14.69
C LYS A 8 5.21 -5.66 -15.85
N LEU A 9 5.01 -6.98 -15.98
CA LEU A 9 4.06 -7.53 -16.96
C LEU A 9 2.63 -7.04 -16.69
N PHE A 10 2.20 -7.00 -15.42
CA PHE A 10 0.87 -6.53 -15.06
C PHE A 10 0.65 -5.05 -15.44
N GLY A 11 1.64 -4.18 -15.22
CA GLY A 11 1.59 -2.77 -15.63
C GLY A 11 1.53 -2.56 -17.15
N ILE A 12 2.09 -3.48 -17.95
CA ILE A 12 2.03 -3.45 -19.43
C ILE A 12 0.70 -4.03 -19.94
N ILE A 13 0.21 -5.07 -19.28
CA ILE A 13 -0.93 -5.87 -19.73
C ILE A 13 -2.28 -5.29 -19.24
N ALA A 14 -2.32 -4.71 -18.05
CA ALA A 14 -3.55 -4.15 -17.47
C ALA A 14 -4.19 -3.04 -18.33
N PRO A 15 -3.44 -2.07 -18.92
CA PRO A 15 -4.04 -1.05 -19.78
C PRO A 15 -4.68 -1.62 -21.06
N ILE A 16 -4.10 -2.69 -21.62
CA ILE A 16 -4.59 -3.35 -22.85
C ILE A 16 -5.90 -4.08 -22.56
N PHE A 17 -5.96 -4.85 -21.48
CA PHE A 17 -7.22 -5.45 -21.03
C PHE A 17 -8.25 -4.39 -20.66
N THR A 18 -7.82 -3.28 -20.07
CA THR A 18 -8.70 -2.14 -19.76
C THR A 18 -9.39 -1.58 -20.98
N TRP A 19 -8.65 -1.41 -22.07
CA TRP A 19 -9.20 -0.93 -23.33
C TRP A 19 -10.18 -1.94 -23.96
N ILE A 20 -9.81 -3.23 -24.01
CA ILE A 20 -10.65 -4.30 -24.60
C ILE A 20 -11.98 -4.45 -23.86
N PHE A 21 -11.98 -4.50 -22.53
CA PHE A 21 -13.21 -4.70 -21.76
C PHE A 21 -14.09 -3.44 -21.68
N SER A 22 -13.51 -2.24 -21.72
CA SER A 22 -14.27 -1.00 -21.86
C SER A 22 -15.05 -0.93 -23.17
N ALA A 23 -14.57 -1.57 -24.23
CA ALA A 23 -15.29 -1.70 -25.51
C ALA A 23 -16.39 -2.76 -25.48
N LEU A 24 -16.26 -3.82 -24.66
CA LEU A 24 -17.18 -4.96 -24.60
C LEU A 24 -18.37 -4.77 -23.65
N PHE A 25 -18.36 -3.78 -22.75
CA PHE A 25 -19.46 -3.52 -21.80
C PHE A 25 -20.00 -2.07 -21.89
N PRO A 26 -20.73 -1.73 -22.96
CA PRO A 26 -21.32 -0.41 -23.12
C PRO A 26 -22.40 -0.15 -22.04
N GLY A 27 -22.37 1.04 -21.43
CA GLY A 27 -23.33 1.48 -20.41
C GLY A 27 -22.75 1.69 -19.01
N ARG A 28 -21.56 1.16 -18.72
CA ARG A 28 -20.75 1.58 -17.57
C ARG A 28 -19.91 2.78 -18.00
N LYS A 29 -19.64 3.76 -17.12
CA LYS A 29 -18.75 4.91 -17.39
C LYS A 29 -17.33 4.40 -17.75
N ALA A 30 -17.14 3.88 -18.96
CA ALA A 30 -15.95 3.12 -19.36
C ALA A 30 -14.68 3.99 -19.32
N SER A 31 -14.85 5.29 -19.58
CA SER A 31 -13.82 6.31 -19.39
C SER A 31 -13.39 6.46 -17.93
N VAL A 32 -14.31 6.35 -16.97
CA VAL A 32 -14.01 6.43 -15.52
C VAL A 32 -13.25 5.18 -15.07
N ILE A 33 -13.71 3.99 -15.48
CA ILE A 33 -13.02 2.72 -15.18
C ILE A 33 -11.61 2.71 -15.78
N ALA A 34 -11.47 3.20 -17.02
CA ALA A 34 -10.17 3.32 -17.66
C ALA A 34 -9.25 4.30 -16.94
N SER A 35 -9.79 5.41 -16.43
CA SER A 35 -9.04 6.40 -15.67
C SER A 35 -8.59 5.86 -14.31
N GLU A 36 -9.47 5.18 -13.57
CA GLU A 36 -9.12 4.52 -12.30
C GLU A 36 -8.00 3.48 -12.50
N CYS A 37 -8.11 2.65 -13.53
CA CYS A 37 -7.09 1.65 -13.83
C CYS A 37 -5.75 2.31 -14.19
N ARG A 38 -5.78 3.38 -15.00
CA ARG A 38 -4.59 4.15 -15.36
C ARG A 38 -3.94 4.77 -14.11
N ASN A 39 -4.73 5.35 -13.21
CA ASN A 39 -4.23 5.94 -11.97
C ASN A 39 -3.52 4.88 -11.11
N LYS A 40 -4.15 3.71 -10.92
CA LYS A 40 -3.53 2.58 -10.22
C LYS A 40 -2.22 2.12 -10.87
N CYS A 41 -2.16 2.03 -12.20
CA CYS A 41 -0.94 1.62 -12.90
C CYS A 41 0.18 2.67 -12.72
N ASN A 42 -0.16 3.96 -12.84
CA ASN A 42 0.80 5.05 -12.71
C ASN A 42 1.43 5.10 -11.30
N ILE A 43 0.61 5.02 -10.25
CA ILE A 43 1.12 5.06 -8.87
C ILE A 43 1.97 3.82 -8.55
N MET A 44 1.57 2.64 -9.03
CA MET A 44 2.37 1.42 -8.89
C MET A 44 3.73 1.53 -9.60
N ALA A 45 3.78 2.19 -10.77
CA ALA A 45 5.04 2.43 -11.47
C ALA A 45 5.98 3.35 -10.68
N LEU A 46 5.44 4.39 -10.02
CA LEU A 46 6.22 5.30 -9.18
C LEU A 46 6.85 4.58 -7.97
N VAL A 47 6.09 3.72 -7.28
CA VAL A 47 6.58 2.95 -6.11
C VAL A 47 7.67 1.92 -6.48
N GLN A 48 7.68 1.43 -7.72
CA GLN A 48 8.56 0.35 -8.15
C GLN A 48 9.93 0.81 -8.69
N ASN A 49 10.17 2.11 -8.84
CA ASN A 49 11.27 2.61 -9.67
C ASN A 49 12.30 3.49 -8.92
N LEU A 50 12.98 2.97 -7.89
CA LEU A 50 14.06 3.71 -7.25
C LEU A 50 15.42 3.64 -7.97
N GLN A 51 15.65 2.68 -8.86
CA GLN A 51 16.95 2.57 -9.56
C GLN A 51 17.32 3.83 -10.36
N SER A 52 16.39 4.76 -10.58
CA SER A 52 16.64 6.08 -11.15
C SER A 52 17.11 7.16 -10.17
N TYR A 53 16.94 6.99 -8.85
CA TYR A 53 17.18 8.07 -7.86
C TYR A 53 18.45 7.88 -7.02
N MET A 54 18.85 6.64 -6.75
CA MET A 54 20.11 6.31 -6.08
C MET A 54 21.21 5.98 -7.09
N ASP A 55 22.43 6.46 -6.82
CA ASP A 55 23.61 6.00 -7.54
C ASP A 55 23.96 4.54 -7.16
N PRO A 56 24.65 3.79 -8.04
CA PRO A 56 25.01 2.39 -7.76
C PRO A 56 25.91 2.20 -6.53
N GLU A 57 26.63 3.24 -6.12
CA GLU A 57 27.57 3.22 -5.00
C GLU A 57 26.88 3.55 -3.67
N GLY A 58 25.61 3.99 -3.70
CA GLY A 58 24.82 4.35 -2.53
C GLY A 58 25.28 5.62 -1.83
N LYS A 59 25.94 6.53 -2.55
CA LYS A 59 26.47 7.80 -2.01
C LYS A 59 25.45 8.94 -1.97
N THR A 60 24.37 8.84 -2.76
CA THR A 60 23.30 9.83 -2.82
C THR A 60 22.60 9.86 -1.47
N THR A 61 22.57 11.04 -0.86
CA THR A 61 21.91 11.24 0.44
C THR A 61 20.41 11.09 0.32
N LEU A 62 19.74 10.74 1.43
CA LEU A 62 18.28 10.69 1.48
C LEU A 62 17.64 12.02 1.07
N GLN A 63 18.23 13.13 1.52
CA GLN A 63 17.84 14.50 1.14
C GLN A 63 17.76 14.65 -0.38
N THR A 64 18.84 14.34 -1.10
CA THR A 64 18.88 14.48 -2.56
C THR A 64 17.90 13.55 -3.27
N ILE A 65 17.64 12.36 -2.71
CA ILE A 65 16.63 11.45 -3.27
C ILE A 65 15.22 12.05 -3.10
N VAL A 66 14.90 12.58 -1.92
CA VAL A 66 13.60 13.20 -1.64
C VAL A 66 13.38 14.43 -2.52
N GLU A 67 14.38 15.30 -2.67
CA GLU A 67 14.34 16.45 -3.59
C GLU A 67 13.99 16.04 -5.03
N LYS A 68 14.62 14.95 -5.53
CA LYS A 68 14.30 14.40 -6.86
C LYS A 68 12.87 13.88 -6.95
N CYS A 69 12.32 13.30 -5.87
CA CYS A 69 10.93 12.86 -5.84
C CYS A 69 9.97 14.06 -5.91
N TYR A 70 10.23 15.13 -5.15
CA TYR A 70 9.40 16.34 -5.17
C TYR A 70 9.53 17.15 -6.47
N ALA A 71 10.63 17.01 -7.21
CA ALA A 71 10.76 17.57 -8.56
C ALA A 71 9.76 16.98 -9.58
N LEU A 72 9.12 15.84 -9.27
CA LEU A 72 8.04 15.27 -10.08
C LEU A 72 6.68 15.99 -9.87
N GLY A 73 6.61 16.88 -8.89
CA GLY A 73 5.39 17.50 -8.38
C GLY A 73 4.82 16.78 -7.16
N ASN A 74 3.99 17.50 -6.39
CA ASN A 74 3.54 17.06 -5.07
C ASN A 74 2.83 15.69 -5.08
N PHE A 75 1.92 15.46 -6.04
CA PHE A 75 1.16 14.20 -6.07
C PHE A 75 2.03 12.98 -6.46
N PRO A 76 2.82 13.01 -7.54
CA PRO A 76 3.76 11.92 -7.84
C PRO A 76 4.80 11.67 -6.75
N ALA A 77 5.22 12.73 -6.03
CA ALA A 77 6.20 12.64 -4.96
C ALA A 77 5.77 11.68 -3.84
N LEU A 78 4.50 11.69 -3.42
CA LEU A 78 3.97 10.78 -2.40
C LEU A 78 4.34 9.31 -2.68
N TRP A 79 4.08 8.88 -3.92
CA TRP A 79 4.31 7.50 -4.36
C TRP A 79 5.78 7.20 -4.62
N ALA A 80 6.52 8.16 -5.17
CA ALA A 80 7.95 8.02 -5.37
C ALA A 80 8.68 7.87 -4.02
N VAL A 81 8.32 8.67 -3.02
CA VAL A 81 8.87 8.61 -1.65
C VAL A 81 8.50 7.29 -0.95
N GLU A 82 7.30 6.74 -1.14
CA GLU A 82 6.98 5.38 -0.68
C GLU A 82 7.87 4.32 -1.35
N GLY A 83 8.14 4.48 -2.65
CA GLY A 83 9.15 3.68 -3.34
C GLY A 83 10.54 3.78 -2.70
N VAL A 84 10.92 4.99 -2.27
CA VAL A 84 12.18 5.24 -1.56
C VAL A 84 12.31 4.46 -0.27
N GLY A 85 11.31 4.55 0.59
CA GLY A 85 11.27 3.76 1.82
C GLY A 85 11.43 2.26 1.56
N LYS A 86 10.71 1.74 0.56
CA LYS A 86 10.72 0.32 0.19
C LYS A 86 12.11 -0.13 -0.25
N ASP A 87 12.72 0.60 -1.17
CA ASP A 87 14.01 0.19 -1.70
C ASP A 87 15.16 0.41 -0.69
N LEU A 88 15.05 1.38 0.24
CA LEU A 88 15.97 1.48 1.39
C LEU A 88 15.89 0.24 2.28
N ALA A 89 14.68 -0.18 2.67
CA ALA A 89 14.49 -1.39 3.46
C ALA A 89 15.09 -2.63 2.76
N GLU A 90 14.82 -2.80 1.46
CA GLU A 90 15.38 -3.91 0.67
C GLU A 90 16.93 -3.83 0.58
N TRP A 91 17.49 -2.64 0.41
CA TRP A 91 18.94 -2.43 0.31
C TRP A 91 19.67 -2.76 1.62
N HIS A 92 19.13 -2.31 2.75
CA HIS A 92 19.71 -2.53 4.07
C HIS A 92 19.57 -3.99 4.52
N ILE A 93 18.37 -4.58 4.38
CA ILE A 93 18.13 -5.95 4.85
C ILE A 93 18.93 -7.00 4.07
N ALA A 94 19.23 -6.74 2.79
CA ALA A 94 20.06 -7.61 1.96
C ALA A 94 21.53 -7.66 2.42
N ARG A 95 22.02 -6.62 3.12
CA ARG A 95 23.40 -6.51 3.62
C ARG A 95 23.53 -6.91 5.08
N ASN A 96 22.51 -6.57 5.87
CA ASN A 96 22.44 -6.90 7.27
C ASN A 96 21.02 -7.42 7.55
N PRO A 97 20.83 -8.70 7.92
CA PRO A 97 19.51 -9.26 8.25
C PRO A 97 18.79 -8.56 9.42
N ASN A 98 19.53 -7.79 10.21
CA ASN A 98 19.00 -7.01 11.31
C ASN A 98 19.37 -5.52 11.17
N PRO A 99 18.84 -4.80 10.16
CA PRO A 99 19.12 -3.38 10.06
C PRO A 99 18.34 -2.62 11.13
N GLN A 100 18.95 -1.57 11.67
CA GLN A 100 18.38 -0.75 12.73
C GLN A 100 18.54 0.73 12.39
N ARG A 101 17.61 1.55 12.89
CA ARG A 101 17.66 3.00 12.86
C ARG A 101 17.72 3.64 11.46
N ILE A 102 17.31 2.94 10.39
CA ILE A 102 17.36 3.45 9.01
C ILE A 102 16.75 4.86 8.87
N LEU A 103 15.52 5.09 9.34
CA LEU A 103 14.87 6.40 9.28
C LEU A 103 14.94 7.18 10.60
N ILE A 104 15.39 6.53 11.67
CA ILE A 104 15.56 7.17 12.99
C ILE A 104 16.72 8.16 12.94
N ASP A 105 17.86 7.73 12.40
CA ASP A 105 19.07 8.57 12.31
C ASP A 105 19.10 9.43 11.04
N ALA A 106 18.21 9.15 10.09
CA ALA A 106 18.09 9.91 8.86
C ALA A 106 17.78 11.38 9.14
N GLN A 107 18.48 12.25 8.42
CA GLN A 107 18.26 13.70 8.45
C GLN A 107 17.63 14.13 7.12
N LEU A 108 16.60 14.95 7.23
CA LEU A 108 15.99 15.70 6.14
C LEU A 108 15.88 17.14 6.60
N ASP A 109 16.00 18.08 5.65
CA ASP A 109 15.59 19.45 5.89
C ASP A 109 14.11 19.47 6.34
N PRO A 110 13.73 20.22 7.38
CA PRO A 110 12.34 20.32 7.85
C PRO A 110 11.34 20.73 6.76
N TYR A 111 11.81 21.38 5.69
CA TYR A 111 11.02 21.65 4.50
C TYR A 111 10.39 20.37 3.88
N TRP A 112 11.02 19.21 4.09
CA TRP A 112 10.58 17.91 3.58
C TRP A 112 9.90 17.03 4.64
N ASP A 113 9.40 17.57 5.75
CA ASP A 113 8.78 16.78 6.82
C ASP A 113 7.57 15.94 6.35
N GLY A 114 6.86 16.37 5.31
CA GLY A 114 5.79 15.60 4.66
C GLY A 114 6.25 14.24 4.10
N ALA A 115 7.53 14.10 3.76
CA ALA A 115 8.08 12.86 3.20
C ALA A 115 8.07 11.70 4.20
N TRP A 116 8.12 11.99 5.51
CA TRP A 116 8.31 10.97 6.54
C TRP A 116 7.21 9.91 6.52
N LEU A 117 5.95 10.29 6.32
CA LEU A 117 4.85 9.33 6.34
C LEU A 117 5.04 8.25 5.26
N MET A 118 5.30 8.68 4.02
CA MET A 118 5.45 7.78 2.88
C MET A 118 6.78 7.01 2.93
N LEU A 119 7.87 7.60 3.44
CA LEU A 119 9.12 6.88 3.70
C LEU A 119 8.89 5.68 4.64
N HIS A 120 8.14 5.86 5.71
CA HIS A 120 7.86 4.78 6.66
C HIS A 120 6.91 3.73 6.08
N ALA A 121 5.86 4.15 5.37
CA ALA A 121 4.97 3.22 4.67
C ALA A 121 5.75 2.32 3.69
N GLY A 122 6.65 2.94 2.91
CA GLY A 122 7.59 2.25 2.03
C GLY A 122 8.50 1.29 2.77
N LEU A 123 9.13 1.74 3.87
CA LEU A 123 10.04 0.92 4.66
C LEU A 123 9.41 -0.40 5.09
N GLY A 124 8.18 -0.34 5.62
CA GLY A 124 7.44 -1.53 6.00
C GLY A 124 7.06 -2.43 4.81
N LEU A 125 6.77 -1.83 3.66
CA LEU A 125 6.52 -2.56 2.40
C LEU A 125 7.74 -3.41 2.01
N GLY A 126 8.94 -2.84 2.07
CA GLY A 126 10.19 -3.53 1.78
C GLY A 126 10.46 -4.70 2.73
N PHE A 127 10.31 -4.50 4.04
CA PHE A 127 10.51 -5.57 5.03
C PHE A 127 9.51 -6.72 4.89
N ALA A 128 8.21 -6.41 4.80
CA ALA A 128 7.17 -7.43 4.67
C ALA A 128 7.36 -8.25 3.39
N LYS A 129 7.66 -7.58 2.27
CA LYS A 129 7.94 -8.25 1.00
C LYS A 129 9.18 -9.14 1.10
N TYR A 130 10.27 -8.67 1.69
CA TYR A 130 11.48 -9.47 1.88
C TYR A 130 11.19 -10.79 2.61
N TYR A 131 10.51 -10.74 3.75
CA TYR A 131 10.24 -11.95 4.53
C TYR A 131 9.28 -12.92 3.84
N TYR A 132 8.31 -12.42 3.06
CA TYR A 132 7.42 -13.30 2.30
C TYR A 132 8.04 -13.87 1.03
N ASP A 133 8.90 -13.11 0.33
CA ASP A 133 9.67 -13.61 -0.81
C ASP A 133 10.67 -14.70 -0.38
N ASN A 134 11.18 -14.65 0.86
CA ASN A 134 12.17 -15.58 1.41
C ASN A 134 11.59 -16.59 2.41
N LEU A 135 10.26 -16.74 2.44
CA LEU A 135 9.60 -17.67 3.34
C LEU A 135 9.94 -19.12 2.93
N LYS A 136 10.69 -19.85 3.78
CA LYS A 136 11.15 -21.22 3.50
C LYS A 136 9.99 -22.20 3.34
N SER A 137 8.99 -22.08 4.21
CA SER A 137 7.75 -22.85 4.17
C SER A 137 6.60 -22.06 4.79
N GLU A 138 5.36 -22.46 4.53
CA GLU A 138 4.20 -21.88 5.21
C GLU A 138 3.87 -22.61 6.53
N SER A 139 4.90 -23.13 7.23
CA SER A 139 4.76 -23.70 8.57
C SER A 139 4.36 -22.64 9.61
N ALA A 140 3.87 -23.07 10.78
CA ALA A 140 3.48 -22.12 11.84
C ALA A 140 4.64 -21.30 12.36
N ALA A 141 5.78 -21.96 12.57
CA ALA A 141 6.99 -21.34 13.07
C ALA A 141 7.55 -20.33 12.06
N ASP A 142 7.63 -20.69 10.77
CA ASP A 142 8.18 -19.81 9.74
C ASP A 142 7.33 -18.56 9.53
N VAL A 143 5.99 -18.71 9.48
CA VAL A 143 5.09 -17.56 9.33
C VAL A 143 5.15 -16.67 10.57
N ARG A 144 5.16 -17.24 11.79
CA ARG A 144 5.31 -16.47 13.03
C ARG A 144 6.64 -15.72 13.08
N ALA A 145 7.73 -16.35 12.66
CA ALA A 145 9.04 -15.71 12.59
C ALA A 145 9.06 -14.55 11.58
N ALA A 146 8.50 -14.74 10.38
CA ALA A 146 8.40 -13.69 9.36
C ALA A 146 7.59 -12.48 9.85
N VAL A 147 6.45 -12.72 10.50
CA VAL A 147 5.60 -11.65 11.06
C VAL A 147 6.32 -10.92 12.19
N ARG A 148 6.88 -11.64 13.18
CA ARG A 148 7.63 -11.05 14.29
C ARG A 148 8.80 -10.21 13.80
N ASN A 149 9.57 -10.73 12.84
CA ASN A 149 10.70 -9.99 12.30
C ASN A 149 10.26 -8.74 11.53
N THR A 150 9.17 -8.80 10.75
CA THR A 150 8.64 -7.63 10.06
C THR A 150 8.20 -6.55 11.05
N VAL A 151 7.40 -6.92 12.06
CA VAL A 151 6.95 -6.01 13.13
C VAL A 151 8.12 -5.37 13.86
N ARG A 152 9.10 -6.19 14.23
CA ARG A 152 10.30 -5.75 14.93
C ARG A 152 11.11 -4.76 14.09
N LEU A 153 11.36 -5.06 12.81
CA LEU A 153 12.09 -4.16 11.92
C LEU A 153 11.33 -2.85 11.66
N CYS A 154 10.00 -2.89 11.50
CA CYS A 154 9.21 -1.67 11.43
C CYS A 154 9.39 -0.81 12.69
N ARG A 155 9.44 -1.41 13.88
CA ARG A 155 9.64 -0.66 15.13
C ARG A 155 11.05 -0.09 15.27
N GLU A 156 12.07 -0.90 15.02
CA GLU A 156 13.48 -0.52 15.22
C GLU A 156 14.01 0.47 14.18
N ASN A 157 13.27 0.70 13.10
CA ASN A 157 13.68 1.59 12.01
C ASN A 157 12.73 2.77 11.78
N SER A 158 11.61 2.85 12.52
CA SER A 158 10.68 3.97 12.41
C SER A 158 10.93 5.04 13.46
N ARG A 159 10.80 6.31 13.05
CA ARG A 159 10.76 7.45 13.96
C ARG A 159 9.52 7.35 14.90
N PRO A 160 9.57 7.95 16.11
CA PRO A 160 8.40 8.04 16.97
C PRO A 160 7.18 8.58 16.22
N GLY A 161 6.02 7.93 16.38
CA GLY A 161 4.78 8.27 15.68
C GLY A 161 4.57 7.59 14.33
N TYR A 162 5.62 7.10 13.67
CA TYR A 162 5.51 6.54 12.30
C TYR A 162 5.43 5.01 12.23
N TYR A 163 5.52 4.31 13.37
CA TYR A 163 5.41 2.85 13.42
C TYR A 163 4.15 2.31 12.73
N GLY A 164 3.01 2.96 12.96
CA GLY A 164 1.73 2.57 12.37
C GLY A 164 1.75 2.56 10.84
N ALA A 165 2.33 3.60 10.24
CA ALA A 165 2.48 3.72 8.79
C ALA A 165 3.36 2.60 8.22
N ALA A 166 4.44 2.24 8.91
CA ALA A 166 5.31 1.14 8.48
C ALA A 166 4.63 -0.22 8.62
N VAL A 167 4.05 -0.55 9.78
CA VAL A 167 3.49 -1.88 10.01
C VAL A 167 2.20 -2.14 9.22
N GLU A 168 1.47 -1.10 8.82
CA GLU A 168 0.30 -1.22 7.95
C GLU A 168 0.61 -1.96 6.65
N SER A 169 1.80 -1.73 6.06
CA SER A 169 2.24 -2.40 4.84
C SER A 169 2.33 -3.92 4.98
N LEU A 170 2.46 -4.48 6.19
CA LEU A 170 2.35 -5.92 6.42
C LEU A 170 1.00 -6.45 5.94
N GLY A 171 -0.10 -5.77 6.27
CA GLY A 171 -1.44 -6.14 5.83
C GLY A 171 -1.60 -6.06 4.32
N LEU A 172 -1.03 -5.00 3.73
CA LEU A 172 -1.07 -4.78 2.30
C LEU A 172 -0.40 -5.94 1.54
N VAL A 173 0.85 -6.24 1.89
CA VAL A 173 1.64 -7.29 1.24
C VAL A 173 1.02 -8.66 1.49
N THR A 174 0.58 -8.95 2.73
CA THR A 174 0.00 -10.25 3.08
C THR A 174 -1.18 -10.57 2.17
N ARG A 175 -2.14 -9.65 2.06
CA ARG A 175 -3.33 -9.89 1.25
C ARG A 175 -3.04 -9.85 -0.25
N PHE A 176 -2.02 -9.10 -0.68
CA PHE A 176 -1.63 -9.05 -2.09
C PHE A 176 -0.98 -10.35 -2.55
N MET A 177 -0.18 -10.99 -1.69
CA MET A 177 0.61 -12.18 -2.03
C MET A 177 -0.02 -13.51 -1.61
N LYS A 178 -0.93 -13.50 -0.63
CA LYS A 178 -1.41 -14.72 0.04
C LYS A 178 -2.94 -14.78 0.09
N ASN A 179 -3.45 -15.98 0.33
CA ASN A 179 -4.89 -16.22 0.44
C ASN A 179 -5.46 -15.79 1.81
N THR A 180 -6.79 -15.77 1.92
CA THR A 180 -7.50 -15.37 3.15
C THR A 180 -7.11 -16.21 4.38
N LYS A 181 -6.87 -17.52 4.22
CA LYS A 181 -6.47 -18.39 5.34
C LYS A 181 -5.12 -17.97 5.91
N PHE A 182 -4.17 -17.62 5.06
CA PHE A 182 -2.87 -17.08 5.49
C PHE A 182 -3.06 -15.72 6.19
N CYS A 183 -3.92 -14.86 5.66
CA CYS A 183 -4.19 -13.55 6.27
C CYS A 183 -4.76 -13.68 7.70
N LEU A 184 -5.66 -14.63 7.93
CA LEU A 184 -6.22 -14.91 9.27
C LEU A 184 -5.18 -15.49 10.23
N ARG A 185 -4.23 -16.28 9.71
CA ARG A 185 -3.10 -16.77 10.51
C ARG A 185 -2.19 -15.65 10.98
N VAL A 186 -1.88 -14.69 10.09
CA VAL A 186 -1.10 -13.50 10.46
C VAL A 186 -1.85 -12.67 11.49
N HIS A 187 -3.18 -12.53 11.36
CA HIS A 187 -4.00 -11.88 12.38
C HIS A 187 -3.89 -12.58 13.75
N GLN A 188 -3.97 -13.91 13.82
CA GLN A 188 -3.79 -14.64 15.08
C GLN A 188 -2.42 -14.39 15.71
N ILE A 189 -1.36 -14.44 14.90
CA ILE A 189 0.01 -14.16 15.36
C ILE A 189 0.11 -12.73 15.91
N LEU A 190 -0.44 -11.73 15.21
CA LEU A 190 -0.40 -10.34 15.68
C LEU A 190 -1.21 -10.16 16.96
N THR A 191 -2.36 -10.81 17.10
CA THR A 191 -3.16 -10.75 18.33
C THR A 191 -2.39 -11.29 19.54
N GLU A 192 -1.58 -12.34 19.35
CA GLU A 192 -0.75 -12.93 20.42
C GLU A 192 0.54 -12.13 20.70
N ASP A 193 1.24 -11.73 19.64
CA ASP A 193 2.64 -11.29 19.74
C ASP A 193 2.81 -9.76 19.63
N ALA A 194 1.87 -9.05 19.03
CA ALA A 194 1.93 -7.59 18.79
C ALA A 194 0.53 -6.97 18.60
N PRO A 195 -0.36 -7.07 19.60
CA PRO A 195 -1.79 -6.73 19.49
C PRO A 195 -2.05 -5.29 19.03
N GLU A 196 -1.16 -4.35 19.37
CA GLU A 196 -1.19 -2.96 18.91
C GLU A 196 -1.10 -2.80 17.39
N SER A 197 -0.61 -3.82 16.68
CA SER A 197 -0.43 -3.82 15.23
C SER A 197 -1.65 -4.29 14.47
N VAL A 198 -2.62 -4.91 15.15
CA VAL A 198 -3.77 -5.56 14.52
C VAL A 198 -4.62 -4.56 13.72
N GLY A 199 -4.88 -3.38 14.28
CA GLY A 199 -5.65 -2.33 13.59
C GLY A 199 -4.97 -1.86 12.30
N PHE A 200 -3.67 -1.59 12.36
CA PHE A 200 -2.87 -1.20 11.19
C PHE A 200 -2.82 -2.30 10.14
N TYR A 201 -2.63 -3.55 10.56
CA TYR A 201 -2.63 -4.70 9.65
C TYR A 201 -3.95 -4.80 8.86
N TRP A 202 -5.10 -4.68 9.52
CA TRP A 202 -6.39 -4.74 8.83
C TRP A 202 -6.65 -3.52 7.94
N ARG A 203 -6.15 -2.33 8.30
CA ARG A 203 -6.16 -1.17 7.41
C ARG A 203 -5.34 -1.43 6.14
N GLY A 204 -4.15 -2.00 6.26
CA GLY A 204 -3.32 -2.41 5.13
C GLY A 204 -3.99 -3.46 4.24
N MET A 205 -4.68 -4.45 4.85
CA MET A 205 -5.50 -5.40 4.10
C MET A 205 -6.61 -4.71 3.29
N GLY A 206 -7.21 -3.65 3.83
CA GLY A 206 -8.14 -2.78 3.11
C GLY A 206 -7.53 -2.11 1.88
N ARG A 207 -6.36 -1.47 2.04
CA ARG A 207 -5.60 -0.89 0.90
C ARG A 207 -5.32 -1.95 -0.16
N SER A 208 -4.90 -3.16 0.25
CA SER A 208 -4.67 -4.27 -0.68
C SER A 208 -5.95 -4.76 -1.34
N ALA A 209 -7.11 -4.70 -0.70
CA ALA A 209 -8.37 -4.99 -1.38
C ALA A 209 -8.55 -4.04 -2.57
N TYR A 210 -8.27 -2.75 -2.45
CA TYR A 210 -8.32 -1.81 -3.58
C TYR A 210 -7.29 -2.13 -4.68
N PHE A 211 -6.06 -2.50 -4.29
CA PHE A 211 -4.94 -2.77 -5.20
C PHE A 211 -4.85 -4.21 -5.73
N HIS A 212 -5.71 -5.14 -5.30
CA HIS A 212 -5.60 -6.53 -5.74
C HIS A 212 -5.96 -6.68 -7.22
N PRO A 213 -5.22 -7.48 -8.02
CA PRO A 213 -5.45 -7.63 -9.47
C PRO A 213 -6.89 -7.93 -9.90
N ILE A 214 -7.64 -8.69 -9.09
CA ILE A 214 -9.07 -8.99 -9.33
C ILE A 214 -9.96 -7.74 -9.36
N ASN A 215 -9.49 -6.63 -8.80
CA ASN A 215 -10.17 -5.33 -8.74
C ASN A 215 -9.53 -4.32 -9.73
N PHE A 216 -8.75 -4.80 -10.70
CA PHE A 216 -8.27 -4.04 -11.87
C PHE A 216 -8.99 -4.45 -13.13
N ALA A 217 -9.62 -5.64 -13.15
CA ALA A 217 -10.30 -6.16 -14.31
C ALA A 217 -11.60 -5.36 -14.60
N PRO A 218 -11.68 -4.63 -15.73
CA PRO A 218 -12.88 -3.93 -16.12
C PRO A 218 -14.01 -4.94 -16.35
N GLY A 219 -15.22 -4.60 -15.90
CA GLY A 219 -16.33 -5.55 -15.80
C GLY A 219 -16.50 -6.17 -14.40
N PHE A 220 -15.42 -6.28 -13.62
CA PHE A 220 -15.42 -6.73 -12.22
C PHE A 220 -15.18 -5.61 -11.21
N ILE A 221 -14.62 -4.48 -11.65
CA ILE A 221 -14.57 -3.24 -10.87
C ILE A 221 -16.01 -2.81 -10.56
N ARG A 222 -16.38 -2.95 -9.30
CA ARG A 222 -17.55 -2.34 -8.68
C ARG A 222 -17.06 -1.75 -7.37
N PRO A 223 -17.36 -0.49 -7.03
CA PRO A 223 -16.91 0.07 -5.76
C PRO A 223 -17.38 -0.78 -4.55
N ALA A 224 -18.57 -1.39 -4.61
CA ALA A 224 -19.04 -2.37 -3.61
C ALA A 224 -18.19 -3.65 -3.47
N ARG A 225 -17.33 -4.01 -4.43
CA ARG A 225 -16.58 -5.27 -4.35
C ARG A 225 -15.54 -5.23 -3.24
N CYS A 226 -14.85 -4.10 -3.07
CA CYS A 226 -13.92 -3.91 -1.96
C CYS A 226 -14.65 -3.94 -0.61
N ILE A 227 -15.88 -3.40 -0.56
CA ILE A 227 -16.74 -3.43 0.63
C ILE A 227 -17.13 -4.87 0.98
N ASN A 228 -17.64 -5.64 0.03
CA ASN A 228 -17.97 -7.06 0.21
C ASN A 228 -16.73 -7.91 0.60
N ILE A 229 -15.54 -7.54 0.14
CA ILE A 229 -14.28 -8.15 0.63
C ILE A 229 -14.08 -7.85 2.12
N CYS A 230 -14.30 -6.61 2.55
CA CYS A 230 -14.18 -6.23 3.97
C CYS A 230 -15.20 -7.00 4.83
N GLU A 231 -16.46 -7.08 4.39
CA GLU A 231 -17.52 -7.81 5.09
C GLU A 231 -17.21 -9.30 5.26
N LYS A 232 -16.62 -9.92 4.23
CA LYS A 232 -16.35 -11.37 4.24
C LYS A 232 -15.03 -11.76 4.90
N GLN A 233 -14.05 -10.86 4.94
CA GLN A 233 -12.70 -11.18 5.41
C GLN A 233 -12.41 -10.63 6.80
N ALA A 234 -13.06 -9.54 7.22
CA ALA A 234 -12.84 -8.97 8.54
C ALA A 234 -13.33 -9.94 9.64
N PRO A 235 -12.55 -10.16 10.72
CA PRO A 235 -12.96 -11.08 11.79
C PRO A 235 -14.11 -10.55 12.65
N ASN A 236 -14.27 -9.23 12.72
CA ASN A 236 -15.28 -8.57 13.53
C ASN A 236 -15.62 -7.17 12.97
N PRO A 237 -16.69 -6.52 13.46
CA PRO A 237 -17.10 -5.20 12.96
C PRO A 237 -16.03 -4.11 13.09
N GLN A 238 -15.21 -4.12 14.15
CA GLN A 238 -14.17 -3.10 14.36
C GLN A 238 -13.07 -3.20 13.31
N LEU A 239 -12.64 -4.43 12.99
CA LEU A 239 -11.63 -4.69 11.96
C LEU A 239 -12.19 -4.50 10.55
N LYS A 240 -13.50 -4.66 10.38
CA LYS A 240 -14.20 -4.26 9.15
C LYS A 240 -14.07 -2.76 8.93
N GLU A 241 -14.30 -1.93 9.95
CA GLU A 241 -14.11 -0.48 9.85
C GLU A 241 -12.64 -0.12 9.57
N ALA A 242 -11.67 -0.83 10.16
CA ALA A 242 -10.25 -0.63 9.85
C ALA A 242 -9.95 -0.95 8.37
N MET A 243 -10.46 -2.06 7.83
CA MET A 243 -10.33 -2.38 6.40
C MET A 243 -11.01 -1.34 5.51
N LEU A 244 -12.22 -0.89 5.86
CA LEU A 244 -12.94 0.13 5.10
C LEU A 244 -12.18 1.45 5.06
N SER A 245 -11.52 1.86 6.15
CA SER A 245 -10.59 2.99 6.18
C SER A 245 -9.46 2.82 5.16
N GLY A 246 -8.86 1.63 5.09
CA GLY A 246 -7.82 1.34 4.10
C GLY A 246 -8.30 1.37 2.64
N VAL A 247 -9.51 0.85 2.38
CA VAL A 247 -10.14 0.92 1.04
C VAL A 247 -10.40 2.38 0.66
N ALA A 248 -11.06 3.13 1.54
CA ALA A 248 -11.44 4.52 1.31
C ALA A 248 -10.21 5.41 1.10
N TRP A 249 -9.16 5.21 1.91
CA TRP A 249 -7.89 5.91 1.74
C TRP A 249 -7.31 5.66 0.35
N ALA A 250 -7.16 4.38 -0.05
CA ALA A 250 -6.53 4.03 -1.31
C ALA A 250 -7.35 4.53 -2.51
N GLN A 251 -8.67 4.40 -2.42
CA GLN A 251 -9.57 4.84 -3.47
C GLN A 251 -9.58 6.37 -3.62
N THR A 252 -9.52 7.12 -2.52
CA THR A 252 -9.53 8.58 -2.56
C THR A 252 -8.19 9.13 -3.03
N ILE A 253 -7.09 8.70 -2.41
CA ILE A 253 -5.76 9.25 -2.71
C ILE A 253 -5.35 8.95 -4.16
N VAL A 254 -5.59 7.74 -4.66
CA VAL A 254 -5.17 7.33 -6.02
C VAL A 254 -5.92 8.12 -7.09
N ASN A 255 -7.16 8.53 -6.81
CA ASN A 255 -8.01 9.19 -7.79
C ASN A 255 -8.24 10.67 -7.51
N MET A 256 -7.51 11.29 -6.58
CA MET A 256 -7.73 12.71 -6.23
C MET A 256 -7.49 13.68 -7.39
N THR A 257 -6.72 13.26 -8.41
CA THR A 257 -6.45 14.05 -9.62
C THR A 257 -7.51 13.83 -10.71
N ASP A 258 -8.45 12.92 -10.50
CA ASP A 258 -9.58 12.64 -11.40
C ASP A 258 -10.88 12.47 -10.59
N PRO A 259 -11.58 13.57 -10.26
CA PRO A 259 -12.74 13.55 -9.37
C PRO A 259 -13.89 12.69 -9.90
N ARG A 260 -13.96 12.45 -11.21
CA ARG A 260 -15.00 11.64 -11.85
C ARG A 260 -15.05 10.20 -11.32
N VAL A 261 -13.92 9.67 -10.85
CA VAL A 261 -13.86 8.34 -10.22
C VAL A 261 -14.57 8.37 -8.86
N MET A 262 -14.35 9.40 -8.06
CA MET A 262 -14.99 9.54 -6.75
C MET A 262 -16.48 9.89 -6.89
N GLU A 263 -16.86 10.72 -7.85
CA GLU A 263 -18.27 10.96 -8.20
C GLU A 263 -18.98 9.65 -8.54
N TRP A 264 -18.38 8.84 -9.41
CA TRP A 264 -18.94 7.54 -9.80
C TRP A 264 -19.10 6.59 -8.62
N VAL A 265 -18.15 6.59 -7.68
CA VAL A 265 -18.23 5.80 -6.45
C VAL A 265 -19.46 6.20 -5.63
N LEU A 266 -19.61 7.50 -5.36
CA LEU A 266 -20.69 8.04 -4.52
C LEU A 266 -22.06 7.77 -5.15
N GLU A 267 -22.23 8.08 -6.43
CA GLU A 267 -23.47 7.85 -7.20
C GLU A 267 -23.99 6.40 -7.14
N ASN A 268 -23.11 5.42 -6.92
CA ASN A 268 -23.47 4.01 -7.04
C ASN A 268 -23.52 3.28 -5.69
N HIS A 269 -23.16 3.93 -4.57
CA HIS A 269 -22.92 3.24 -3.30
C HIS A 269 -23.20 4.05 -2.02
N ASP A 270 -24.03 5.11 -2.09
CA ASP A 270 -24.35 6.00 -0.95
C ASP A 270 -24.79 5.29 0.35
N ASP A 271 -25.54 4.20 0.24
CA ASP A 271 -26.03 3.44 1.41
C ASP A 271 -24.90 2.85 2.27
N TYR A 272 -23.73 2.59 1.68
CA TYR A 272 -22.59 2.03 2.40
C TYR A 272 -21.70 3.09 3.05
N PHE A 273 -21.68 4.31 2.51
CA PHE A 273 -20.74 5.36 2.94
C PHE A 273 -21.28 6.24 4.05
N SER A 274 -22.61 6.43 4.07
CA SER A 274 -23.29 7.37 4.96
C SER A 274 -23.26 7.00 6.46
N GLY A 275 -22.84 5.77 6.82
CA GLY A 275 -22.76 5.29 8.21
C GLY A 275 -21.43 4.69 8.67
N SER A 276 -20.41 4.61 7.81
CA SER A 276 -19.13 3.96 8.17
C SER A 276 -18.09 4.97 8.66
N ALA A 277 -17.80 4.94 9.97
CA ALA A 277 -16.74 5.75 10.56
C ALA A 277 -15.35 5.39 9.97
N GLY A 278 -15.13 4.11 9.63
CA GLY A 278 -13.93 3.65 8.97
C GLY A 278 -13.77 4.29 7.59
N TRP A 279 -14.81 4.24 6.76
CA TRP A 279 -14.78 4.88 5.43
C TRP A 279 -14.44 6.36 5.51
N PHE A 280 -15.17 7.11 6.36
CA PHE A 280 -14.92 8.55 6.53
C PHE A 280 -13.50 8.84 7.02
N ASN A 281 -13.00 8.05 7.98
CA ASN A 281 -11.62 8.16 8.44
C ASN A 281 -10.61 7.98 7.28
N GLY A 282 -10.82 7.02 6.39
CA GLY A 282 -9.95 6.80 5.24
C GLY A 282 -9.95 7.97 4.25
N VAL A 283 -11.14 8.50 3.93
CA VAL A 283 -11.29 9.69 3.07
C VAL A 283 -10.57 10.89 3.69
N ILE A 284 -10.85 11.24 4.95
CA ILE A 284 -10.21 12.39 5.60
C ILE A 284 -8.71 12.22 5.71
N SER A 285 -8.23 11.04 6.10
CA SER A 285 -6.79 10.77 6.22
C SER A 285 -6.08 10.96 4.87
N SER A 286 -6.70 10.57 3.76
CA SER A 286 -6.13 10.79 2.43
C SER A 286 -6.09 12.25 2.01
N VAL A 287 -7.10 13.03 2.39
CA VAL A 287 -7.16 14.47 2.09
C VAL A 287 -6.15 15.24 2.94
N VAL A 288 -6.00 14.90 4.22
CA VAL A 288 -4.98 15.51 5.10
C VAL A 288 -3.58 15.24 4.55
N MET A 289 -3.28 13.99 4.16
CA MET A 289 -1.97 13.62 3.61
C MET A 289 -1.62 14.37 2.31
N ARG A 290 -2.59 14.93 1.58
CA ARG A 290 -2.31 15.79 0.43
C ARG A 290 -1.64 17.11 0.82
N TYR A 291 -1.91 17.58 2.04
CA TYR A 291 -1.41 18.84 2.57
C TYR A 291 -0.12 18.68 3.39
N ASP A 292 0.28 17.43 3.66
CA ASP A 292 1.60 17.08 4.20
C ASP A 292 2.66 17.08 3.08
#